data_AF-A0A814HP73-F1
#
_entry.id   AF-A0A814HP73-F1
#
_cell.length_a   1.000
_cell.length_b   1.000
_cell.length_c   1.000
_cell.angle_alpha   90.00
_cell.angle_beta   90.00
_cell.angle_gamma   90.00
#
_symmetry.space_group_name_H-M   'P 1'
#
loop_
_entity.id
_entity.type
_entity.pdbx_description
1 polymer ?
#
loop_
_entity_poly.entity_id
_entity_poly.type
_entity_poly.pdbx_seq_one_letter_code
_entity_poly.pdbx_strand_id
1 'polypeptide(L)'
;NCLNKIKNKGKSLILTTHSMDETEVLCSNIGIMVNGEFKCLGSLQHLKSKYGDGYTLMAKIALNKEDQDKNIVHQDINEKIELFIKYILGKIKNSFVKENRDGFVNIQINDNSTKVLSFVFSLIEEIKSTYSIEYYVVTQTKLEQIFLNFASRQIDPGTRLLSEKRTIFSF
;
A
#
# COMPACT_ATOMS: atom_id res chain seq x y z
N ASN A 1 6.31 -5.60 28.13
CA ASN A 1 6.34 -6.67 27.09
C ASN A 1 6.95 -7.96 27.60
N CYS A 2 6.13 -8.84 28.18
CA CYS A 2 6.55 -10.19 28.62
C CYS A 2 6.92 -11.10 27.43
N LEU A 3 6.27 -10.93 26.28
CA LEU A 3 6.53 -11.70 25.05
C LEU A 3 7.95 -11.47 24.52
N ASN A 4 8.41 -10.21 24.47
CA ASN A 4 9.80 -9.88 24.09
C ASN A 4 10.82 -10.49 25.06
N LYS A 5 10.52 -10.57 26.36
CA LYS A 5 11.41 -11.22 27.33
C LYS A 5 11.55 -12.73 27.07
N ILE A 6 10.49 -13.39 26.60
CA ILE A 6 10.51 -14.82 26.25
C ILE A 6 11.28 -15.04 24.94
N LYS A 7 11.02 -14.20 23.92
CA LYS A 7 11.75 -14.20 22.65
C LYS A 7 13.27 -14.03 22.85
N ASN A 8 13.65 -13.06 23.68
CA ASN A 8 15.06 -12.79 23.99
C ASN A 8 15.75 -13.88 24.80
N LYS A 9 15.00 -14.83 25.39
CA LYS A 9 15.53 -16.03 26.03
C LYS A 9 15.76 -17.19 25.05
N GLY A 10 15.66 -16.95 23.74
CA GLY A 10 15.86 -17.96 22.70
C GLY A 10 14.73 -18.97 22.58
N LYS A 11 13.53 -18.65 23.10
CA LYS A 11 12.35 -19.51 22.97
C LYS A 11 11.53 -19.10 21.75
N SER A 12 11.05 -20.09 21.00
CA SER A 12 10.08 -19.89 19.92
C SER A 12 8.67 -19.75 20.50
N LEU A 13 7.88 -18.82 19.95
CA LEU A 13 6.52 -18.55 20.36
C LEU A 13 5.64 -18.51 19.11
N ILE A 14 4.58 -19.31 19.10
CA ILE A 14 3.58 -19.29 18.03
C ILE A 14 2.36 -18.56 18.56
N LEU A 15 1.90 -17.54 17.82
CA LEU A 15 0.72 -16.78 18.16
C LEU A 15 -0.24 -16.79 16.98
N THR A 16 -1.51 -17.04 17.27
CA THR A 16 -2.60 -16.84 16.33
C THR A 16 -3.33 -15.57 16.69
N THR A 17 -3.37 -14.62 15.77
CA THR A 17 -4.05 -13.32 15.98
C THR A 17 -4.75 -12.88 14.71
N HIS A 18 -5.76 -12.02 14.87
CA HIS A 18 -6.38 -11.29 13.78
C HIS A 18 -5.80 -9.87 13.64
N SER A 19 -4.96 -9.46 14.59
CA SER A 19 -4.32 -8.15 14.61
C SER A 19 -3.05 -8.17 13.77
N MET A 20 -3.11 -7.55 12.60
CA MET A 20 -1.95 -7.42 11.72
C MET A 20 -0.94 -6.41 12.28
N ASP A 21 -1.40 -5.32 12.89
CA ASP A 21 -0.54 -4.31 13.49
C ASP A 21 0.33 -4.90 14.62
N GLU A 22 -0.27 -5.74 15.47
CA GLU A 22 0.48 -6.43 16.53
C GLU A 22 1.51 -7.42 15.94
N THR A 23 1.13 -8.12 14.87
CA THR A 23 1.99 -9.09 14.18
C THR A 23 3.19 -8.40 13.51
N GLU A 24 2.97 -7.26 12.84
CA GLU A 24 4.04 -6.49 12.21
C GLU A 24 5.08 -5.99 13.23
N VAL A 25 4.65 -5.72 14.47
CA VAL A 25 5.52 -5.23 15.55
C VAL A 25 6.24 -6.35 16.29
N LEU A 26 5.57 -7.46 16.58
CA LEU A 26 6.04 -8.48 17.51
C LEU A 26 6.79 -9.64 16.82
N CYS A 27 6.34 -10.02 15.62
CA CYS A 27 6.69 -11.32 15.03
C CYS A 27 7.87 -11.21 14.07
N SER A 28 8.72 -12.24 14.06
CA SER A 28 9.86 -12.30 13.15
C SER A 28 9.44 -12.88 11.80
N ASN A 29 8.54 -13.88 11.83
CA ASN A 29 7.95 -14.48 10.65
C ASN A 29 6.43 -14.48 10.76
N ILE A 30 5.78 -14.41 9.60
CA ILE A 30 4.35 -14.31 9.47
C ILE A 30 3.93 -15.39 8.48
N GLY A 31 3.01 -16.23 8.92
CA GLY A 31 2.34 -17.23 8.12
C GLY A 31 0.87 -16.90 7.93
N ILE A 32 0.39 -16.97 6.69
CA ILE A 32 -1.03 -16.78 6.38
C ILE A 32 -1.64 -18.13 6.03
N MET A 33 -2.66 -18.53 6.79
CA MET A 33 -3.44 -19.74 6.53
C MET A 33 -4.82 -19.35 5.98
N VAL A 34 -5.27 -20.11 4.96
CA VAL A 34 -6.56 -19.91 4.28
C VAL A 34 -7.17 -21.29 4.05
N ASN A 35 -8.40 -21.51 4.51
CA ASN A 35 -9.13 -22.79 4.40
C ASN A 35 -8.35 -24.00 4.94
N GLY A 36 -7.62 -23.83 6.04
CA GLY A 36 -6.82 -24.90 6.66
C GLY A 36 -5.48 -25.17 5.98
N GLU A 37 -5.14 -24.44 4.91
CA GLU A 37 -3.86 -24.59 4.21
C GLU A 37 -2.95 -23.37 4.41
N PHE A 38 -1.66 -23.62 4.63
CA PHE A 38 -0.64 -22.58 4.63
C PHE A 38 -0.44 -22.02 3.22
N LYS A 39 -0.72 -20.72 3.02
CA LYS A 39 -0.55 -20.06 1.71
C LYS A 39 0.77 -19.32 1.59
N CYS A 40 1.27 -18.74 2.68
CA CYS A 40 2.60 -18.14 2.71
C CYS A 40 3.20 -18.17 4.10
N LEU A 41 4.54 -18.09 4.15
CA LEU A 41 5.35 -17.98 5.35
C LEU A 41 6.62 -17.18 5.03
N GLY A 42 7.00 -16.25 5.90
CA GLY A 42 8.26 -15.52 5.80
C GLY A 42 8.26 -14.24 6.62
N SER A 43 9.33 -13.45 6.52
CA SER A 43 9.37 -12.12 7.16
C SER A 43 8.36 -11.15 6.53
N LEU A 44 7.98 -10.11 7.27
CA LEU A 44 7.07 -9.08 6.77
C LEU A 44 7.51 -8.50 5.41
N GLN A 45 8.80 -8.20 5.27
CA GLN A 45 9.35 -7.67 4.02
C GLN A 45 9.30 -8.70 2.88
N HIS A 46 9.54 -9.98 3.18
CA HIS A 46 9.40 -11.04 2.18
C HIS A 46 7.97 -11.13 1.67
N LEU A 47 6.98 -11.09 2.58
CA LEU A 47 5.57 -11.11 2.21
C LEU A 47 5.19 -9.88 1.37
N LYS A 48 5.58 -8.68 1.80
CA LYS A 48 5.34 -7.43 1.07
C LYS A 48 5.97 -7.43 -0.32
N SER A 49 7.20 -7.94 -0.46
CA SER A 49 7.87 -8.03 -1.76
C SER A 49 7.28 -9.09 -2.70
N LYS A 50 6.78 -10.21 -2.17
CA LYS A 50 6.32 -11.35 -2.97
C LYS A 50 4.83 -11.29 -3.31
N TYR A 51 4.01 -10.77 -2.39
CA TYR A 51 2.55 -10.77 -2.50
C TYR A 51 1.92 -9.37 -2.40
N GLY A 52 2.72 -8.34 -2.13
CA GLY A 52 2.25 -6.96 -2.18
C GLY A 52 2.21 -6.42 -3.61
N ASP A 53 1.38 -5.41 -3.83
CA ASP A 53 1.17 -4.79 -5.14
C ASP A 53 2.12 -3.61 -5.40
N GLY A 54 3.25 -3.52 -4.68
CA GLY A 54 4.20 -2.41 -4.84
C GLY A 54 3.94 -1.23 -3.90
N TYR A 55 4.08 -0.04 -4.45
CA TYR A 55 3.97 1.22 -3.73
C TYR A 55 2.75 2.03 -4.20
N THR A 56 2.27 2.91 -3.35
CA THR A 56 1.26 3.91 -3.67
C THR A 56 1.85 5.28 -3.44
N LEU A 57 1.88 6.10 -4.48
CA LEU A 57 2.19 7.51 -4.42
C LEU A 57 0.89 8.29 -4.24
N MET A 58 0.77 9.01 -3.14
CA MET A 58 -0.26 10.01 -2.91
C MET A 58 0.37 11.39 -3.05
N ALA A 59 -0.12 12.21 -3.97
CA ALA A 59 0.34 13.59 -4.13
C ALA A 59 -0.84 14.56 -3.98
N LYS A 60 -0.65 15.62 -3.20
CA LYS A 60 -1.59 16.73 -3.08
C LYS A 60 -1.09 17.90 -3.92
N ILE A 61 -1.84 18.23 -4.98
CA ILE A 61 -1.56 19.37 -5.84
C ILE A 61 -2.33 20.57 -5.30
N ALA A 62 -1.64 21.71 -5.19
CA ALA A 62 -2.25 22.96 -4.73
C ALA A 62 -3.39 23.37 -5.65
N LEU A 63 -4.56 23.56 -5.05
CA LEU A 63 -5.70 24.17 -5.70
C LEU A 63 -5.68 25.63 -5.25
N ASN A 64 -5.32 26.56 -6.13
CA ASN A 64 -5.38 27.99 -5.80
C ASN A 64 -6.85 28.33 -5.51
N LYS A 65 -7.20 28.49 -4.24
CA LYS A 65 -8.58 28.69 -3.76
C LYS A 65 -9.00 30.17 -3.73
N GLU A 66 -8.12 31.08 -4.14
CA GLU A 66 -8.40 32.52 -4.09
C GLU A 66 -9.32 33.01 -5.22
N ASP A 67 -9.52 32.20 -6.28
CA ASP A 67 -10.38 32.53 -7.41
C ASP A 67 -11.67 31.67 -7.40
N GLN A 68 -12.51 31.83 -6.37
CA GLN A 68 -13.85 31.21 -6.35
C GLN A 68 -14.85 31.83 -7.34
N ASP A 69 -14.44 32.86 -8.09
CA ASP A 69 -15.24 33.42 -9.17
C ASP A 69 -14.73 32.93 -10.54
N LYS A 70 -15.62 32.16 -11.19
CA LYS A 70 -15.71 31.84 -12.63
C LYS A 70 -15.24 30.43 -13.02
N ASN A 71 -16.16 29.74 -13.69
CA ASN A 71 -16.04 28.48 -14.46
C ASN A 71 -14.84 28.37 -15.43
N ILE A 72 -13.93 29.35 -15.48
CA ILE A 72 -12.77 29.44 -16.37
C ILE A 72 -11.50 28.85 -15.68
N VAL A 73 -11.36 28.98 -14.35
CA VAL A 73 -10.14 28.54 -13.62
C VAL A 73 -10.11 27.02 -13.38
N HIS A 74 -11.28 26.36 -13.34
CA HIS A 74 -11.35 24.92 -13.14
C HIS A 74 -10.70 24.11 -14.26
N GLN A 75 -10.61 24.67 -15.48
CA GLN A 75 -10.05 23.97 -16.63
C GLN A 75 -8.51 23.87 -16.52
N ASP A 76 -7.84 24.96 -16.13
CA ASP A 76 -6.37 25.02 -16.00
C ASP A 76 -5.84 24.08 -14.91
N ILE A 77 -6.57 23.94 -13.80
CA ILE A 77 -6.16 23.07 -12.69
C ILE A 77 -6.30 21.59 -13.08
N ASN A 78 -7.42 21.20 -13.70
CA ASN A 78 -7.62 19.84 -14.15
C ASN A 78 -6.60 19.45 -15.22
N GLU A 79 -6.29 20.35 -16.15
CA GLU A 79 -5.26 20.14 -17.16
C GLU A 79 -3.88 19.93 -16.51
N LYS A 80 -3.53 20.73 -15.49
CA LYS A 80 -2.27 20.57 -14.75
C LYS A 80 -2.18 19.21 -14.04
N ILE A 81 -3.27 18.75 -13.44
CA ILE A 81 -3.36 17.43 -12.80
C ILE A 81 -3.20 16.32 -13.86
N GLU A 82 -3.86 16.44 -15.01
CA GLU A 82 -3.73 15.48 -16.10
C GLU A 82 -2.30 15.43 -16.67
N LEU A 83 -1.64 16.58 -16.83
CA LEU A 83 -0.24 16.65 -17.25
C LEU A 83 0.69 16.00 -16.22
N PHE A 84 0.45 16.21 -14.93
CA PHE A 84 1.19 15.53 -13.86
C PHE A 84 1.03 14.01 -13.94
N ILE A 85 -0.22 13.53 -14.04
CA ILE A 85 -0.52 12.10 -14.17
C ILE A 85 0.19 11.52 -15.40
N LYS A 86 0.04 12.17 -16.56
CA LYS A 86 0.65 11.73 -17.82
C LYS A 86 2.18 11.66 -17.72
N TYR A 87 2.79 12.66 -17.08
CA TYR A 87 4.24 12.69 -16.86
C TYR A 87 4.71 11.50 -15.99
N ILE A 88 4.03 11.27 -14.86
CA ILE A 88 4.35 10.17 -13.95
C ILE A 88 4.17 8.82 -14.64
N LEU A 89 3.03 8.57 -15.28
CA LEU A 89 2.75 7.31 -15.98
C LEU A 89 3.70 7.07 -17.16
N GLY A 90 4.22 8.14 -17.78
CA GLY A 90 5.23 8.04 -18.83
C GLY A 90 6.63 7.66 -18.33
N LYS A 91 6.96 7.99 -17.08
CA LYS A 91 8.28 7.70 -16.48
C LYS A 91 8.30 6.40 -15.69
N ILE A 92 7.20 6.06 -15.02
CA ILE A 92 7.10 4.88 -14.16
C ILE A 92 6.26 3.81 -14.87
N LYS A 93 6.93 2.75 -15.34
CA LYS A 93 6.26 1.59 -15.93
C LYS A 93 5.42 0.86 -14.89
N ASN A 94 4.38 0.15 -15.33
CA ASN A 94 3.47 -0.63 -14.47
C ASN A 94 2.81 0.20 -13.36
N SER A 95 2.47 1.45 -13.67
CA SER A 95 1.72 2.32 -12.76
C SER A 95 0.35 2.69 -13.33
N PHE A 96 -0.60 2.97 -12.45
CA PHE A 96 -1.95 3.41 -12.82
C PHE A 96 -2.57 4.30 -11.73
N VAL A 97 -3.51 5.15 -12.12
CA VAL A 97 -4.25 6.00 -11.17
C VAL A 97 -5.29 5.16 -10.45
N LYS A 98 -5.19 5.08 -9.12
CA LYS A 98 -6.21 4.46 -8.25
C LYS A 98 -7.35 5.43 -7.96
N GLU A 99 -7.01 6.68 -7.69
CA GLU A 99 -7.97 7.72 -7.33
C GLU A 99 -7.42 9.09 -7.73
N ASN A 100 -8.30 9.95 -8.23
CA ASN A 100 -8.01 11.35 -8.49
C ASN A 100 -9.22 12.18 -8.07
N ARG A 101 -9.14 12.88 -6.94
CA ARG A 101 -10.25 13.66 -6.36
C ARG A 101 -9.72 14.85 -5.58
N ASP A 102 -10.32 16.02 -5.76
CA ASP A 102 -10.01 17.23 -4.99
C ASP A 102 -8.52 17.58 -4.95
N GLY A 103 -7.79 17.39 -6.05
CA GLY A 103 -6.35 17.62 -6.14
C GLY A 103 -5.48 16.56 -5.43
N PHE A 104 -6.09 15.49 -4.89
CA PHE A 104 -5.39 14.29 -4.45
C PHE A 104 -5.28 13.30 -5.59
N VAL A 105 -4.04 12.95 -5.93
CA VAL A 105 -3.73 11.95 -6.96
C VAL A 105 -3.06 10.76 -6.28
N ASN A 106 -3.75 9.62 -6.31
CA ASN A 106 -3.26 8.34 -5.82
C ASN A 106 -2.86 7.46 -7.01
N ILE A 107 -1.56 7.18 -7.12
CA ILE A 107 -0.97 6.38 -8.19
C ILE A 107 -0.44 5.08 -7.59
N GLN A 108 -0.95 3.95 -8.07
CA GLN A 108 -0.41 2.64 -7.75
C GLN A 108 0.79 2.35 -8.65
N ILE A 109 1.86 1.83 -8.08
CA ILE A 109 3.10 1.45 -8.75
C ILE A 109 3.32 -0.03 -8.46
N ASN A 110 3.08 -0.90 -9.45
CA ASN A 110 3.19 -2.35 -9.33
C ASN A 110 4.65 -2.83 -9.50
N ASP A 111 5.56 -2.26 -8.72
CA ASP A 111 6.96 -2.68 -8.65
C ASP A 111 7.41 -2.61 -7.18
N ASN A 112 7.83 -3.75 -6.63
CA ASN A 112 8.27 -3.87 -5.23
C ASN A 112 9.78 -3.57 -5.04
N SER A 113 10.51 -3.22 -6.09
CA SER A 113 11.94 -2.98 -6.01
C SER A 113 12.30 -1.72 -5.21
N THR A 114 13.43 -1.74 -4.51
CA THR A 114 13.94 -0.55 -3.82
C THR A 114 14.42 0.53 -4.79
N LYS A 115 14.76 0.15 -6.03
CA LYS A 115 15.17 1.06 -7.10
C LYS A 115 14.02 1.93 -7.60
N VAL A 116 12.80 1.37 -7.70
CA VAL A 116 11.64 2.20 -8.07
C VAL A 116 11.32 3.21 -6.98
N LEU A 117 11.50 2.84 -5.71
CA LEU A 117 11.25 3.74 -4.58
C LEU A 117 12.15 4.97 -4.64
N SER A 118 13.47 4.77 -4.77
CA SER A 118 14.41 5.89 -4.88
C SER A 118 14.15 6.74 -6.13
N PHE A 119 13.83 6.11 -7.26
CA PHE A 119 13.46 6.81 -8.49
C PHE A 119 12.21 7.68 -8.32
N VAL A 120 11.16 7.17 -7.68
CA VAL A 120 9.91 7.90 -7.41
C VAL A 120 10.18 9.14 -6.57
N PHE A 121 10.94 9.01 -5.49
CA PHE A 121 11.31 10.15 -4.63
C PHE A 121 12.06 11.23 -5.41
N SER A 122 13.09 10.85 -6.17
CA SER A 122 13.86 11.79 -7.00
C SER A 122 12.97 12.47 -8.06
N LEU A 123 12.10 11.70 -8.71
CA LEU A 123 11.20 12.20 -9.75
C LEU A 123 10.22 13.24 -9.20
N ILE A 124 9.63 12.99 -8.03
CA ILE A 124 8.65 13.92 -7.43
C ILE A 124 9.33 15.20 -6.97
N GLU A 125 10.52 15.10 -6.36
CA GLU A 125 11.26 16.29 -5.92
C GLU A 125 11.68 17.18 -7.10
N GLU A 126 12.02 16.60 -8.26
CA GLU A 126 12.32 17.35 -9.48
C GLU A 126 11.11 18.17 -9.97
N ILE A 127 9.91 17.61 -9.89
CA ILE A 127 8.69 18.20 -10.47
C ILE A 127 7.82 18.94 -9.44
N LYS A 128 8.21 18.93 -8.17
CA LYS A 128 7.45 19.49 -7.04
C LYS A 128 7.09 20.96 -7.22
N SER A 129 8.07 21.77 -7.64
CA SER A 129 7.87 23.21 -7.89
C SER A 129 7.01 23.44 -9.13
N THR A 130 7.29 22.72 -10.22
CA THR A 130 6.59 22.82 -11.50
C THR A 130 5.09 22.55 -11.38
N TYR A 131 4.70 21.51 -10.64
CA TYR A 131 3.31 21.15 -10.47
C TYR A 131 2.66 21.70 -9.19
N SER A 132 3.37 22.52 -8.40
CA SER A 132 2.87 23.08 -7.13
C SER A 132 2.32 21.99 -6.19
N ILE A 133 3.12 20.94 -5.97
CA ILE A 133 2.76 19.84 -5.06
C ILE A 133 2.96 20.33 -3.61
N GLU A 134 1.88 20.38 -2.83
CA GLU A 134 1.91 20.80 -1.42
C GLU A 134 2.66 19.77 -0.57
N TYR A 135 2.26 18.50 -0.71
CA TYR A 135 2.92 17.37 -0.06
C TYR A 135 2.67 16.10 -0.85
N TYR A 136 3.54 15.11 -0.63
CA TYR A 136 3.38 13.78 -1.18
C TYR A 136 3.77 12.74 -0.14
N VAL A 137 3.23 11.53 -0.30
CA VAL A 137 3.48 10.39 0.56
C VAL A 137 3.65 9.16 -0.34
N VAL A 138 4.68 8.36 -0.07
CA VAL A 138 4.87 7.06 -0.71
C VAL A 138 4.70 5.98 0.34
N THR A 139 3.73 5.07 0.15
CA THR A 139 3.45 3.95 1.06
C THR A 139 3.61 2.61 0.36
N GLN A 140 4.14 1.60 1.03
CA GLN A 140 4.11 0.22 0.53
C GLN A 140 2.79 -0.47 0.89
N THR A 141 2.42 -1.52 0.15
CA THR A 141 1.30 -2.40 0.52
C THR A 141 1.42 -2.88 1.98
N LYS A 142 0.33 -2.68 2.75
CA LYS A 142 0.21 -3.16 4.14
C LYS A 142 0.02 -4.69 4.18
N LEU A 143 0.42 -5.33 5.27
CA LEU A 143 0.15 -6.76 5.49
C LEU A 143 -1.34 -7.10 5.39
N GLU A 144 -2.20 -6.17 5.84
CA GLU A 144 -3.65 -6.31 5.73
C GLU A 144 -4.13 -6.48 4.29
N GLN A 145 -3.61 -5.69 3.36
CA GLN A 145 -4.00 -5.82 1.96
C GLN A 145 -3.54 -7.14 1.34
N ILE A 146 -2.37 -7.63 1.74
CA ILE A 146 -1.86 -8.95 1.34
C ILE A 146 -2.79 -10.04 1.86
N PHE A 147 -3.17 -9.96 3.14
CA PHE A 147 -4.14 -10.90 3.74
C PHE A 147 -5.49 -10.86 3.04
N LEU A 148 -6.03 -9.66 2.75
CA LEU A 148 -7.31 -9.50 2.05
C LEU A 148 -7.26 -10.11 0.64
N ASN A 149 -6.14 -9.98 -0.09
CA ASN A 149 -5.93 -10.63 -1.38
C ASN A 149 -5.93 -12.17 -1.28
N PHE A 150 -5.35 -12.73 -0.21
CA PHE A 150 -5.43 -14.17 0.05
C PHE A 150 -6.84 -14.62 0.46
N ALA A 151 -7.54 -13.82 1.27
CA ALA A 151 -8.88 -14.13 1.74
C ALA A 151 -9.95 -13.98 0.64
N SER A 152 -9.82 -13.02 -0.28
CA SER A 152 -10.77 -12.84 -1.38
C SER A 152 -10.80 -14.01 -2.35
N ARG A 153 -9.72 -14.81 -2.43
CA ARG A 153 -9.66 -16.06 -3.21
C ARG A 153 -10.45 -17.22 -2.57
N GLN A 154 -11.09 -17.00 -1.42
CA GLN A 154 -11.96 -17.99 -0.76
C GLN A 154 -13.40 -18.01 -1.33
N ILE A 155 -13.78 -17.08 -2.20
CA ILE A 155 -15.15 -17.01 -2.73
C ILE A 155 -15.35 -18.12 -3.78
N ASP A 156 -15.64 -19.33 -3.30
CA ASP A 156 -16.48 -20.28 -4.03
C ASP A 156 -17.94 -19.76 -3.95
N PRO A 157 -18.72 -19.73 -5.05
CA PRO A 157 -20.09 -19.21 -5.07
C PRO A 157 -21.08 -19.94 -4.14
N GLY A 158 -20.71 -21.09 -3.58
CA GLY A 158 -21.62 -22.03 -2.93
C GLY A 158 -21.57 -22.12 -1.40
N THR A 159 -20.61 -21.50 -0.71
CA THR A 159 -20.37 -21.82 0.71
C THR A 159 -20.41 -20.57 1.58
N ARG A 160 -21.63 -20.03 1.77
CA ARG A 160 -21.89 -18.87 2.64
C ARG A 160 -21.96 -19.21 4.15
N LEU A 161 -21.53 -20.40 4.53
CA LEU A 161 -21.55 -20.86 5.92
C LEU A 161 -20.13 -21.30 6.29
N LEU A 162 -19.42 -20.43 6.99
CA LEU A 162 -18.40 -20.68 8.03
C LEU A 162 -17.56 -19.40 8.17
N SER A 163 -18.11 -18.44 8.89
CA SER A 163 -17.48 -17.20 9.33
C SER A 163 -16.37 -17.40 10.38
N GLU A 164 -15.76 -18.59 10.50
CA GLU A 164 -15.12 -18.98 11.78
C GLU A 164 -13.63 -19.35 11.77
N LYS A 165 -12.89 -19.38 10.66
CA LYS A 165 -11.42 -19.66 10.74
C LYS A 165 -10.59 -18.77 9.83
N ARG A 166 -10.56 -17.48 10.15
CA ARG A 166 -9.55 -16.53 9.66
C ARG A 166 -8.38 -16.57 10.64
N THR A 167 -7.37 -17.40 10.37
CA THR A 167 -6.24 -17.57 11.28
C THR A 167 -4.94 -17.20 10.59
N ILE A 168 -4.32 -16.10 11.03
CA ILE A 168 -2.92 -15.81 10.72
C ILE A 168 -2.09 -16.53 11.78
N PHE A 169 -1.13 -17.35 11.35
CA PHE A 169 -0.16 -18.00 12.23
C PHE A 169 1.13 -17.20 12.17
N SER A 170 1.45 -16.50 13.23
CA SER A 170 2.73 -15.81 13.33
C SER A 170 3.74 -16.69 14.06
N PHE A 171 4.97 -16.73 13.55
CA PHE A 171 6.07 -17.58 14.00
C PHE A 171 7.24 -16.73 14.54
#